data_AF-A0A368BNS5-F1
#
_entry.id   AF-A0A368BNS5-F1
#
_cell.length_a   1.000
_cell.length_b   1.000
_cell.length_c   1.000
_cell.angle_alpha   90.00
_cell.angle_beta   90.00
_cell.angle_gamma   90.00
#
_symmetry.space_group_name_H-M   'P 1'
#
loop_
_entity.id
_entity.type
_entity.pdbx_description
1 polymer ?
#
loop_
_entity_poly.entity_id
_entity_poly.type
_entity_poly.pdbx_seq_one_letter_code
_entity_poly.pdbx_strand_id
1 'polypeptide(L)'
;MLKKFLIIVFHIIFISACSSAQKGNENQKYLESKDALGFIGITQFSQANFNAIQQDFTFLIPDPSEFEYFNTYFQLGILHASRDLKNTTEIIFLSELNANNLKTDSFIVGPFKPNLVEQFDSKGKNENLILMGLAQKNLFLSSNSISQINALKNYLMQTKNKKIMVAGKDALNKIKKLNLDLEYIFLKSNTNSNQVKEILGVSDSTNRIKQIDQASFSELKSIPRSRDDIEHVVLFPQEVDEIYEIASNIRFNYGLGYEISTLTYGLADSLDTNEIALHNILVFGLADKNNFGYDLRKARSYALGYDAMLLAYAKSNNFLGEVRGYNAIYNLTSTAINSKSYIN
;
A
#
# COMPACT_ATOMS: atom_id res chain seq x y z
N MET A 1 22.99 -36.22 41.91
CA MET A 1 22.38 -35.77 40.64
C MET A 1 20.88 -35.53 40.73
N LEU A 2 20.10 -36.42 41.36
CA LEU A 2 18.63 -36.34 41.46
C LEU A 2 18.10 -35.01 42.06
N LYS A 3 18.75 -34.46 43.11
CA LYS A 3 18.37 -33.17 43.71
C LYS A 3 18.52 -31.98 42.74
N LYS A 4 19.56 -31.95 41.91
CA LYS A 4 19.76 -30.87 40.93
C LYS A 4 18.72 -30.96 39.79
N PHE A 5 18.37 -32.18 39.39
CA PHE A 5 17.32 -32.41 38.39
C PHE A 5 15.94 -31.97 38.89
N LEU A 6 15.59 -32.29 40.14
CA LEU A 6 14.34 -31.83 40.77
C LEU A 6 14.24 -30.31 40.86
N ILE A 7 15.34 -29.62 41.17
CA ILE A 7 15.35 -28.14 41.20
C ILE A 7 15.13 -27.55 39.81
N ILE A 8 15.74 -28.12 38.77
CA ILE A 8 15.57 -27.67 37.38
C ILE A 8 14.13 -27.89 36.92
N VAL A 9 13.55 -29.07 37.20
CA VAL A 9 12.15 -29.37 36.86
C VAL A 9 11.20 -28.41 37.60
N PHE A 10 11.46 -28.13 38.88
CA PHE A 10 10.66 -27.19 39.65
C PHE A 10 10.74 -25.77 39.09
N HIS A 11 11.92 -25.32 38.63
CA HIS A 11 12.06 -24.00 37.97
C HIS A 11 11.33 -23.94 36.63
N ILE A 12 11.38 -25.00 35.82
CA ILE A 12 10.63 -25.06 34.55
C ILE A 12 9.13 -24.99 34.81
N ILE A 13 8.63 -25.75 35.80
CA ILE A 13 7.21 -25.72 36.20
C ILE A 13 6.82 -24.33 36.70
N PHE A 14 7.66 -23.69 37.53
CA PHE A 14 7.39 -22.35 38.05
C PHE A 14 7.39 -21.27 36.96
N ILE A 15 8.31 -21.35 35.99
CA ILE A 15 8.33 -20.45 34.82
C ILE A 15 7.10 -20.68 33.94
N SER A 16 6.69 -21.93 33.72
CA SER A 16 5.48 -22.26 32.95
C SER A 16 4.16 -21.97 33.68
N ALA A 17 4.16 -21.98 35.02
CA ALA A 17 3.00 -21.63 35.85
C ALA A 17 2.87 -20.11 36.04
N CYS A 18 3.99 -19.37 36.02
CA CYS A 18 4.00 -17.91 35.96
C CYS A 18 3.82 -17.36 34.53
N SER A 19 4.04 -18.18 33.50
CA SER A 19 3.50 -17.88 32.16
C SER A 19 2.01 -18.18 32.16
N SER A 20 1.26 -17.33 32.84
CA SER A 20 -0.14 -17.12 32.46
C SER A 20 -0.12 -16.80 30.96
N ALA A 21 -0.61 -17.73 30.15
CA ALA A 21 -0.98 -17.41 28.78
C ALA A 21 -1.85 -16.17 28.89
N GLN A 22 -1.39 -15.06 28.32
CA GLN A 22 -2.06 -13.78 28.34
C GLN A 22 -3.52 -14.06 27.98
N LYS A 23 -4.42 -13.99 28.96
CA LYS A 23 -5.85 -14.27 28.75
C LYS A 23 -6.26 -13.39 27.58
N GLY A 24 -6.54 -14.00 26.44
CA GLY A 24 -7.05 -13.29 25.27
C GLY A 24 -8.25 -12.51 25.73
N ASN A 25 -8.27 -11.20 25.44
CA ASN A 25 -9.35 -10.33 25.88
C ASN A 25 -10.64 -10.86 25.24
N GLU A 26 -11.57 -11.39 26.05
CA GLU A 26 -12.76 -12.15 25.63
C GLU A 26 -13.71 -11.34 24.72
N ASN A 27 -13.45 -10.04 24.55
CA ASN A 27 -14.21 -9.11 23.71
C ASN A 27 -13.61 -8.88 22.31
N GLN A 28 -12.51 -9.53 21.94
CA GLN A 28 -11.89 -9.37 20.61
C GLN A 28 -12.62 -10.17 19.53
N LYS A 29 -12.86 -9.54 18.38
CA LYS A 29 -13.54 -10.16 17.23
C LYS A 29 -12.56 -10.29 16.08
N TYR A 30 -12.37 -11.50 15.56
CA TYR A 30 -11.39 -11.74 14.50
C TYR A 30 -12.05 -11.81 13.12
N LEU A 31 -11.47 -11.07 12.18
CA LEU A 31 -11.85 -11.07 10.77
C LEU A 31 -10.84 -11.93 9.98
N GLU A 32 -11.37 -12.86 9.19
CA GLU A 32 -10.55 -13.75 8.37
C GLU A 32 -9.74 -12.98 7.34
N SER A 33 -8.48 -13.40 7.15
CA SER A 33 -7.63 -12.88 6.08
C SER A 33 -8.03 -13.51 4.75
N LYS A 34 -8.03 -12.69 3.70
CA LYS A 34 -8.29 -13.14 2.33
C LYS A 34 -6.98 -13.07 1.55
N ASP A 35 -6.59 -14.17 0.91
CA ASP A 35 -5.33 -14.27 0.17
C ASP A 35 -5.39 -13.66 -1.24
N ALA A 36 -6.00 -12.47 -1.35
CA ALA A 36 -6.17 -11.74 -2.61
C ALA A 36 -5.49 -10.38 -2.56
N LEU A 37 -4.59 -10.10 -3.51
CA LEU A 37 -3.91 -8.79 -3.65
C LEU A 37 -4.75 -7.77 -4.44
N GLY A 38 -5.65 -8.25 -5.29
CA GLY A 38 -6.61 -7.41 -6.00
C GLY A 38 -7.79 -6.95 -5.13
N PHE A 39 -8.50 -5.94 -5.60
CA PHE A 39 -9.71 -5.46 -4.94
C PHE A 39 -10.88 -6.42 -5.17
N ILE A 40 -11.37 -7.02 -4.07
CA ILE A 40 -12.50 -7.97 -4.06
C ILE A 40 -13.72 -7.43 -3.31
N GLY A 41 -13.71 -6.14 -2.98
CA GLY A 41 -14.74 -5.47 -2.19
C GLY A 41 -14.27 -5.08 -0.79
N ILE A 42 -15.06 -4.22 -0.16
CA ILE A 42 -14.85 -3.69 1.19
C ILE A 42 -15.28 -4.71 2.23
N THR A 43 -14.62 -4.72 3.38
CA THR A 43 -15.04 -5.53 4.53
C THR A 43 -16.44 -5.14 4.99
N GLN A 44 -17.34 -6.11 5.00
CA GLN A 44 -18.67 -5.98 5.56
C GLN A 44 -18.64 -6.47 7.01
N PHE A 45 -19.04 -5.61 7.95
CA PHE A 45 -19.16 -5.99 9.35
C PHE A 45 -20.59 -6.45 9.64
N SER A 46 -20.79 -7.68 10.07
CA SER A 46 -22.12 -8.26 10.34
C SER A 46 -22.76 -7.68 11.60
N GLN A 47 -24.03 -7.26 11.51
CA GLN A 47 -24.79 -6.64 12.62
C GLN A 47 -24.95 -7.49 13.89
N ALA A 48 -24.90 -8.82 13.78
CA ALA A 48 -25.13 -9.73 14.90
C ALA A 48 -24.01 -9.74 15.96
N ASN A 49 -22.86 -9.10 15.69
CA ASN A 49 -21.67 -9.15 16.54
C ASN A 49 -21.24 -7.77 17.06
N PHE A 50 -22.12 -6.79 17.24
CA PHE A 50 -21.72 -5.45 17.70
C PHE A 50 -22.10 -5.17 19.15
N ASN A 51 -21.21 -4.44 19.83
CA ASN A 51 -21.60 -3.66 21.00
C ASN A 51 -22.08 -2.31 20.47
N ALA A 52 -23.10 -1.70 21.10
CA ALA A 52 -23.48 -0.35 20.73
C ALA A 52 -22.28 0.59 20.91
N ILE A 53 -21.83 1.25 19.84
CA ILE A 53 -20.80 2.27 19.94
C ILE A 53 -21.40 3.46 20.67
N GLN A 54 -20.87 3.79 21.84
CA GLN A 54 -21.35 4.90 22.66
C GLN A 54 -20.54 6.18 22.47
N GLN A 55 -19.45 6.12 21.71
CA GLN A 55 -18.50 7.22 21.53
C GLN A 55 -18.75 7.95 20.20
N ASP A 56 -18.70 9.28 20.25
CA ASP A 56 -18.66 10.11 19.04
C ASP A 56 -17.33 9.92 18.31
N PHE A 57 -17.33 10.07 16.98
CA PHE A 57 -16.10 10.07 16.19
C PHE A 57 -15.69 11.50 15.85
N THR A 58 -14.49 11.91 16.28
CA THR A 58 -13.90 13.21 15.93
C THR A 58 -12.76 13.02 14.93
N PHE A 59 -12.91 13.61 13.75
CA PHE A 59 -11.88 13.63 12.72
C PHE A 59 -11.20 15.00 12.68
N LEU A 60 -9.89 15.01 12.92
CA LEU A 60 -9.05 16.20 12.80
C LEU A 60 -8.73 16.44 11.32
N ILE A 61 -9.33 17.47 10.74
CA ILE A 61 -9.20 17.83 9.33
C ILE A 61 -8.02 18.80 9.16
N PRO A 62 -7.15 18.60 8.15
CA PRO A 62 -6.07 19.53 7.81
C PRO A 62 -6.58 20.95 7.57
N ASP A 63 -5.70 21.95 7.59
CA ASP A 63 -6.06 23.32 7.25
C ASP A 63 -6.60 23.40 5.79
N PRO A 64 -7.87 23.83 5.57
CA PRO A 64 -8.43 23.97 4.24
C PRO A 64 -7.68 24.96 3.35
N SER A 65 -7.00 25.95 3.91
CA SER A 65 -6.18 26.88 3.13
C SER A 65 -4.95 26.21 2.50
N GLU A 66 -4.44 25.16 3.13
CA GLU A 66 -3.29 24.38 2.65
C GLU A 66 -3.74 23.16 1.82
N PHE A 67 -4.94 22.62 2.08
CA PHE A 67 -5.41 21.32 1.59
C PHE A 67 -6.88 21.29 1.14
N GLU A 68 -7.36 22.34 0.47
CA GLU A 68 -8.79 22.55 0.16
C GLU A 68 -9.47 21.33 -0.50
N TYR A 69 -8.91 20.84 -1.61
CA TYR A 69 -9.45 19.68 -2.32
C TYR A 69 -9.40 18.42 -1.46
N PHE A 70 -8.30 18.21 -0.74
CA PHE A 70 -8.13 17.03 0.10
C PHE A 70 -9.17 17.01 1.24
N ASN A 71 -9.50 18.13 1.84
CA ASN A 71 -10.43 18.15 2.97
C ASN A 71 -11.86 17.78 2.56
N THR A 72 -12.30 18.26 1.40
CA THR A 72 -13.66 18.02 0.93
C THR A 72 -13.90 16.55 0.62
N TYR A 73 -13.02 15.94 -0.19
CA TYR A 73 -13.17 14.53 -0.56
C TYR A 73 -12.95 13.59 0.64
N PHE A 74 -12.06 13.94 1.56
CA PHE A 74 -11.81 13.17 2.78
C PHE A 74 -13.06 13.11 3.67
N GLN A 75 -13.71 14.25 3.91
CA GLN A 75 -14.98 14.29 4.66
C GLN A 75 -16.09 13.52 3.95
N LEU A 76 -16.20 13.64 2.62
CA LEU A 76 -17.17 12.87 1.84
C LEU A 76 -16.94 11.35 1.98
N GLY A 77 -15.69 10.91 2.00
CA GLY A 77 -15.32 9.51 2.26
C GLY A 77 -15.81 9.02 3.63
N ILE A 78 -15.57 9.82 4.68
CA ILE A 78 -16.01 9.53 6.04
C ILE A 78 -17.52 9.39 6.13
N LEU A 79 -18.26 10.35 5.57
CA LEU A 79 -19.72 10.34 5.59
C LEU A 79 -20.29 9.15 4.83
N HIS A 80 -19.69 8.77 3.70
CA HIS A 80 -20.10 7.59 2.94
C HIS A 80 -19.87 6.31 3.73
N ALA A 81 -18.67 6.10 4.29
CA ALA A 81 -18.38 4.94 5.13
C ALA A 81 -19.33 4.85 6.33
N SER A 82 -19.61 5.97 7.00
CA SER A 82 -20.56 6.04 8.11
C SER A 82 -21.95 5.54 7.71
N ARG A 83 -22.45 6.02 6.56
CA ARG A 83 -23.75 5.60 6.01
C ARG A 83 -23.76 4.11 5.70
N ASP A 84 -22.72 3.60 5.05
CA ASP A 84 -22.64 2.19 4.65
C ASP A 84 -22.53 1.25 5.88
N LEU A 85 -21.84 1.70 6.93
CA LEU A 85 -21.77 1.04 8.24
C LEU A 85 -23.08 1.17 9.04
N LYS A 86 -24.03 2.00 8.59
CA LYS A 86 -25.24 2.40 9.34
C LYS A 86 -24.87 2.93 10.74
N ASN A 87 -23.76 3.66 10.83
CA ASN A 87 -23.33 4.25 12.09
C ASN A 87 -24.29 5.36 12.50
N THR A 88 -24.78 5.30 13.74
CA THR A 88 -25.72 6.29 14.29
C THR A 88 -25.06 7.28 15.25
N THR A 89 -23.76 7.13 15.55
CA THR A 89 -23.03 8.05 16.43
C THR A 89 -22.69 9.35 15.72
N GLU A 90 -22.50 10.43 16.49
CA GLU A 90 -22.15 11.73 15.95
C GLU A 90 -20.77 11.70 15.29
N ILE A 91 -20.66 12.32 14.10
CA ILE A 91 -19.40 12.54 13.41
C ILE A 91 -19.08 14.03 13.49
N ILE A 92 -17.95 14.33 14.08
CA ILE A 92 -17.47 15.69 14.33
C ILE A 92 -16.25 15.93 13.46
N PHE A 93 -16.31 16.96 12.62
CA PHE A 93 -15.16 17.46 11.89
C PHE A 93 -14.59 18.66 12.63
N LEU A 94 -13.35 18.54 13.09
CA LEU A 94 -12.64 19.60 13.80
C LEU A 94 -11.37 19.95 13.03
N SER A 95 -11.09 21.22 12.80
CA SER A 95 -9.79 21.63 12.25
C SER A 95 -8.67 21.16 13.19
N GLU A 96 -7.60 20.59 12.64
CA GLU A 96 -6.44 20.17 13.44
C GLU A 96 -5.76 21.36 14.16
N LEU A 97 -5.99 22.60 13.71
CA LEU A 97 -5.58 23.81 14.43
C LEU A 97 -6.29 23.99 15.77
N ASN A 98 -7.48 23.39 15.90
CA ASN A 98 -8.31 23.43 17.11
C ASN A 98 -8.20 22.13 17.93
N ALA A 99 -7.13 21.35 17.74
CA ALA A 99 -6.91 20.08 18.44
C ALA A 99 -6.94 20.17 19.99
N ASN A 100 -6.81 21.38 20.56
CA ASN A 100 -6.93 21.60 21.99
C ASN A 100 -8.40 21.53 22.51
N ASN A 101 -9.39 21.60 21.61
CA ASN A 101 -10.82 21.61 21.93
C ASN A 101 -11.48 20.23 21.80
N LEU A 102 -10.70 19.15 21.90
CA LEU A 102 -11.21 17.79 21.77
C LEU A 102 -12.15 17.42 22.94
N LYS A 103 -13.29 16.81 22.60
CA LYS A 103 -14.14 16.13 23.60
C LYS A 103 -13.34 14.94 24.18
N THR A 104 -13.36 14.77 25.50
CA THR A 104 -12.55 13.76 26.22
C THR A 104 -12.97 12.32 25.91
N ASP A 105 -14.21 12.11 25.50
CA ASP A 105 -14.81 10.78 25.39
C ASP A 105 -14.97 10.31 23.93
N SER A 106 -14.50 11.12 22.97
CA SER A 106 -14.60 10.80 21.54
C SER A 106 -13.47 9.89 21.07
N PHE A 107 -13.77 9.06 20.06
CA PHE A 107 -12.75 8.37 19.28
C PHE A 107 -12.16 9.34 18.26
N ILE A 108 -10.84 9.52 18.28
CA ILE A 108 -10.15 10.57 17.53
C ILE A 108 -9.36 9.96 16.38
N VAL A 109 -9.48 10.58 15.21
CA VAL A 109 -8.67 10.24 14.03
C VAL A 109 -7.96 11.49 13.51
N GLY A 110 -6.65 11.38 13.26
CA GLY A 110 -5.76 12.50 12.99
C GLY A 110 -4.90 12.86 14.20
N PRO A 111 -4.10 13.94 14.18
CA PRO A 111 -3.98 14.94 13.11
C PRO A 111 -3.08 14.46 11.96
N PHE A 112 -2.93 15.29 10.92
CA PHE A 112 -2.10 15.01 9.75
C PHE A 112 -0.74 15.71 9.84
N LYS A 113 -0.69 16.92 10.40
CA LYS A 113 0.56 17.68 10.55
C LYS A 113 1.57 16.90 11.40
N PRO A 114 2.80 16.63 10.92
CA PRO A 114 3.79 15.81 11.64
C PRO A 114 4.05 16.27 13.08
N ASN A 115 4.18 17.59 13.30
CA ASN A 115 4.41 18.14 14.63
C ASN A 115 3.24 17.85 15.58
N LEU A 116 2.01 17.87 15.09
CA LEU A 116 0.84 17.54 15.91
C LEU A 116 0.75 16.03 16.13
N VAL A 117 1.12 15.20 15.15
CA VAL A 117 1.22 13.74 15.32
C VAL A 117 2.18 13.39 16.45
N GLU A 118 3.37 14.00 16.44
CA GLU A 118 4.37 13.82 17.51
C GLU A 118 3.85 14.28 18.87
N GLN A 119 3.17 15.43 18.93
CA GLN A 119 2.55 15.92 20.16
C GLN A 119 1.53 14.94 20.73
N PHE A 120 0.62 14.42 19.90
CA PHE A 120 -0.35 13.43 20.35
C PHE A 120 0.34 12.12 20.77
N ASP A 121 1.32 11.65 20.00
CA ASP A 121 2.01 10.41 20.31
C ASP A 121 2.84 10.48 21.60
N SER A 122 3.41 11.66 21.89
CA SER A 122 4.21 11.90 23.10
C SER A 122 3.41 11.74 24.39
N LYS A 123 2.10 12.04 24.37
CA LYS A 123 1.18 12.02 25.53
C LYS A 123 0.91 10.61 26.07
N GLY A 124 1.30 9.56 25.35
CA GLY A 124 1.14 8.16 25.77
C GLY A 124 0.14 7.40 24.89
N LYS A 125 -0.07 6.12 25.21
CA LYS A 125 -0.95 5.23 24.44
C LYS A 125 -2.42 5.56 24.74
N ASN A 126 -3.21 5.76 23.69
CA ASN A 126 -4.64 5.96 23.73
C ASN A 126 -5.31 4.98 22.75
N GLU A 127 -6.21 4.13 23.27
CA GLU A 127 -6.91 3.12 22.45
C GLU A 127 -8.00 3.73 21.56
N ASN A 128 -8.45 4.94 21.89
CA ASN A 128 -9.43 5.71 21.15
C ASN A 128 -8.78 6.69 20.15
N LEU A 129 -7.57 6.41 19.68
CA LEU A 129 -6.81 7.31 18.82
C LEU A 129 -6.17 6.56 17.64
N ILE A 130 -6.39 7.07 16.43
CA ILE A 130 -5.66 6.69 15.22
C ILE A 130 -5.00 7.93 14.62
N LEU A 131 -3.67 7.96 14.61
CA LEU A 131 -2.89 9.08 14.05
C LEU A 131 -2.77 9.00 12.53
N MET A 132 -2.81 10.14 11.83
CA MET A 132 -2.63 10.21 10.36
C MET A 132 -1.17 10.50 9.99
N GLY A 133 -0.25 9.84 10.68
CA GLY A 133 1.19 9.95 10.47
C GLY A 133 1.92 8.96 11.35
N LEU A 134 3.20 8.70 11.05
CA LEU A 134 3.99 7.71 11.78
C LEU A 134 4.01 8.00 13.28
N ALA A 135 3.71 6.97 14.07
CA ALA A 135 3.66 7.03 15.53
C ALA A 135 4.46 5.87 16.13
N GLN A 136 5.03 6.09 17.30
CA GLN A 136 5.80 5.11 18.05
C GLN A 136 4.95 4.42 19.12
N LYS A 137 4.05 5.14 19.80
CA LYS A 137 3.27 4.61 20.93
C LYS A 137 1.83 4.29 20.56
N ASN A 138 1.23 5.09 19.68
CA ASN A 138 -0.17 4.97 19.25
C ASN A 138 -0.32 4.26 17.91
N LEU A 139 -1.56 3.87 17.61
CA LEU A 139 -1.92 3.36 16.31
C LEU A 139 -1.85 4.50 15.28
N PHE A 140 -1.38 4.19 14.09
CA PHE A 140 -1.40 5.13 12.99
C PHE A 140 -1.86 4.50 11.69
N LEU A 141 -2.41 5.34 10.83
CA LEU A 141 -2.69 4.99 9.46
C LEU A 141 -1.46 5.34 8.61
N SER A 142 -0.80 4.33 8.09
CA SER A 142 0.36 4.51 7.20
C SER A 142 -0.01 5.32 5.96
N SER A 143 0.96 6.08 5.43
CA SER A 143 0.77 6.81 4.18
C SER A 143 0.48 5.87 3.01
N ASN A 144 -0.13 6.43 1.96
CA ASN A 144 -0.37 5.73 0.70
C ASN A 144 0.95 5.22 0.06
N SER A 145 2.05 5.97 0.21
CA SER A 145 3.38 5.52 -0.25
C SER A 145 3.88 4.28 0.49
N ILE A 146 3.79 4.24 1.83
CA ILE A 146 4.17 3.06 2.63
C ILE A 146 3.32 1.85 2.23
N SER A 147 2.01 2.07 2.04
CA SER A 147 1.06 1.01 1.64
C SER A 147 1.43 0.39 0.28
N GLN A 148 1.78 1.22 -0.71
CA GLN A 148 2.18 0.74 -2.04
C GLN A 148 3.54 0.04 -2.01
N ILE A 149 4.48 0.57 -1.24
CA ILE A 149 5.81 -0.03 -1.08
C ILE A 149 5.71 -1.41 -0.39
N ASN A 150 4.86 -1.55 0.63
CA ASN A 150 4.60 -2.84 1.27
C ASN A 150 3.98 -3.85 0.29
N ALA A 151 3.04 -3.40 -0.55
CA ALA A 151 2.42 -4.24 -1.56
C ALA A 151 3.45 -4.73 -2.60
N LEU A 152 4.26 -3.82 -3.14
CA LEU A 152 5.34 -4.16 -4.07
C LEU A 152 6.36 -5.11 -3.43
N LYS A 153 6.76 -4.86 -2.18
CA LYS A 153 7.70 -5.72 -1.46
C LYS A 153 7.16 -7.15 -1.35
N ASN A 154 5.90 -7.29 -0.93
CA ASN A 154 5.26 -8.60 -0.81
C ASN A 154 5.16 -9.29 -2.16
N TYR A 155 4.79 -8.55 -3.20
CA TYR A 155 4.69 -9.06 -4.57
C TYR A 155 6.04 -9.59 -5.08
N LEU A 156 7.11 -8.80 -4.96
CA LEU A 156 8.44 -9.19 -5.41
C LEU A 156 9.09 -10.29 -4.55
N MET A 157 8.70 -10.44 -3.28
CA MET A 157 9.16 -11.56 -2.46
C MET A 157 8.59 -12.91 -2.93
N GLN A 158 7.42 -12.90 -3.56
CA GLN A 158 6.74 -14.09 -4.06
C GLN A 158 7.21 -14.50 -5.46
N THR A 159 7.89 -13.61 -6.20
CA THR A 159 8.43 -13.98 -7.52
C THR A 159 9.62 -14.94 -7.41
N LYS A 160 9.64 -15.90 -8.35
CA LYS A 160 10.75 -16.84 -8.52
C LYS A 160 11.95 -16.17 -9.21
N ASN A 161 11.72 -15.17 -10.06
CA ASN A 161 12.79 -14.47 -10.74
C ASN A 161 13.40 -13.42 -9.81
N LYS A 162 14.68 -13.61 -9.45
CA LYS A 162 15.41 -12.68 -8.59
C LYS A 162 15.97 -11.47 -9.32
N LYS A 163 15.83 -11.42 -10.65
CA LYS A 163 16.32 -10.33 -11.47
C LYS A 163 15.16 -9.49 -11.99
N ILE A 164 15.21 -8.20 -11.71
CA ILE A 164 14.19 -7.25 -12.13
C ILE A 164 14.82 -6.07 -12.85
N MET A 165 14.03 -5.47 -13.75
CA MET A 165 14.33 -4.16 -14.29
C MET A 165 13.63 -3.09 -13.45
N VAL A 166 14.30 -1.97 -13.23
CA VAL A 166 13.74 -0.79 -12.58
C VAL A 166 13.93 0.42 -13.48
N ALA A 167 12.89 1.22 -13.64
CA ALA A 167 12.90 2.39 -14.51
C ALA A 167 12.31 3.63 -13.83
N GLY A 168 12.74 4.80 -14.29
CA GLY A 168 12.29 6.10 -13.77
C GLY A 168 13.36 6.84 -12.98
N LYS A 169 13.07 8.08 -12.60
CA LYS A 169 14.01 8.95 -11.90
C LYS A 169 14.22 8.48 -10.46
N ASP A 170 15.49 8.32 -10.09
CA ASP A 170 15.92 7.81 -8.77
C ASP A 170 15.43 6.37 -8.45
N ALA A 171 14.99 5.62 -9.46
CA ALA A 171 14.41 4.27 -9.28
C ALA A 171 15.38 3.31 -8.58
N LEU A 172 16.68 3.38 -8.90
CA LEU A 172 17.69 2.53 -8.28
C LEU A 172 17.80 2.76 -6.76
N ASN A 173 17.71 4.01 -6.30
CA ASN A 173 17.77 4.31 -4.88
C ASN A 173 16.46 3.92 -4.19
N LYS A 174 15.31 4.13 -4.84
CA LYS A 174 13.99 3.72 -4.33
C LYS A 174 13.91 2.20 -4.16
N ILE A 175 14.35 1.42 -5.15
CA ILE A 175 14.31 -0.05 -5.06
C ILE A 175 15.30 -0.59 -4.03
N LYS A 176 16.52 -0.03 -3.94
CA LYS A 176 17.50 -0.45 -2.93
C LYS A 176 17.01 -0.24 -1.51
N LYS A 177 16.22 0.82 -1.25
CA LYS A 177 15.58 1.06 0.05
C LYS A 177 14.58 -0.03 0.46
N LEU A 178 14.09 -0.84 -0.48
CA LEU A 178 13.23 -1.99 -0.15
C LEU A 178 13.98 -3.10 0.57
N ASN A 179 15.32 -3.11 0.46
CA ASN A 179 16.22 -4.09 1.06
C ASN A 179 15.80 -5.54 0.74
N LEU A 180 15.58 -5.79 -0.55
CA LEU A 180 15.27 -7.12 -1.09
C LEU A 180 16.51 -7.75 -1.72
N ASP A 181 16.63 -9.07 -1.56
CA ASP A 181 17.66 -9.88 -2.23
C ASP A 181 17.27 -10.11 -3.70
N LEU A 182 17.52 -9.09 -4.52
CA LEU A 182 17.22 -9.05 -5.96
C LEU A 182 18.40 -8.45 -6.73
N GLU A 183 18.62 -8.93 -7.94
CA GLU A 183 19.49 -8.29 -8.93
C GLU A 183 18.70 -7.23 -9.69
N TYR A 184 19.25 -6.03 -9.84
CA TYR A 184 18.56 -4.90 -10.47
C TYR A 184 19.27 -4.46 -11.75
N ILE A 185 18.53 -4.34 -12.84
CA ILE A 185 18.95 -3.62 -14.05
C ILE A 185 18.23 -2.28 -14.09
N PHE A 186 18.97 -1.19 -14.24
CA PHE A 186 18.41 0.15 -14.23
C PHE A 186 18.24 0.71 -15.64
N LEU A 187 17.03 1.18 -15.94
CA LEU A 187 16.70 1.97 -17.14
C LEU A 187 16.49 3.43 -16.73
N LYS A 188 17.25 4.36 -17.30
CA LYS A 188 17.03 5.80 -17.04
C LYS A 188 15.72 6.25 -17.70
N SER A 189 15.03 7.21 -17.09
CA SER A 189 13.76 7.78 -17.61
C SER A 189 13.87 8.36 -19.02
N ASN A 190 15.06 8.80 -19.45
CA ASN A 190 15.29 9.46 -20.75
C ASN A 190 16.13 8.58 -21.69
N THR A 191 16.09 7.25 -21.50
CA THR A 191 16.87 6.32 -22.30
C THR A 191 16.26 6.26 -23.70
N ASN A 192 17.01 6.68 -24.72
CA ASN A 192 16.52 6.60 -26.10
C ASN A 192 16.32 5.12 -26.51
N SER A 193 15.51 4.90 -27.55
CA SER A 193 15.17 3.55 -28.03
C SER A 193 16.38 2.67 -28.38
N ASN A 194 17.52 3.26 -28.76
CA ASN A 194 18.75 2.53 -29.05
C ASN A 194 19.47 2.02 -27.80
N GLN A 195 19.57 2.85 -26.76
CA GLN A 195 20.14 2.47 -25.47
C GLN A 195 19.27 1.42 -24.77
N VAL A 196 17.95 1.56 -24.90
CA VAL A 196 16.95 0.55 -24.57
C VAL A 196 17.33 -0.78 -25.27
N LYS A 197 17.46 -0.81 -26.61
CA LYS A 197 17.85 -2.02 -27.34
C LYS A 197 19.17 -2.64 -26.90
N GLU A 198 20.17 -1.82 -26.56
CA GLU A 198 21.47 -2.28 -26.06
C GLU A 198 21.36 -2.96 -24.69
N ILE A 199 20.70 -2.31 -23.71
CA ILE A 199 20.58 -2.82 -22.33
C ILE A 199 19.91 -4.20 -22.28
N LEU A 200 19.01 -4.47 -23.23
CA LEU A 200 18.29 -5.74 -23.31
C LEU A 200 18.80 -6.69 -24.38
N GLY A 201 20.01 -6.45 -24.92
CA GLY A 201 20.69 -7.39 -25.82
C GLY A 201 20.05 -7.52 -27.20
N VAL A 202 19.07 -6.68 -27.53
CA VAL A 202 18.38 -6.66 -28.83
C VAL A 202 19.34 -6.22 -29.92
N SER A 203 20.23 -5.25 -29.63
CA SER A 203 21.28 -4.81 -30.56
C SER A 203 22.24 -5.96 -30.90
N ASP A 204 22.66 -6.74 -29.89
CA ASP A 204 23.54 -7.89 -30.08
C ASP A 204 22.86 -9.03 -30.84
N SER A 205 21.60 -9.31 -30.50
CA SER A 205 20.77 -10.26 -31.25
C SER A 205 20.63 -9.84 -32.72
N THR A 206 20.35 -8.56 -32.97
CA THR A 206 20.20 -8.00 -34.32
C THR A 206 21.52 -8.08 -35.10
N ASN A 207 22.65 -7.77 -34.47
CA ASN A 207 23.97 -7.86 -35.11
C ASN A 207 24.34 -9.30 -35.44
N ARG A 208 24.05 -10.25 -34.54
CA ARG A 208 24.27 -11.68 -34.76
C ARG A 208 23.40 -12.22 -35.89
N ILE A 209 22.14 -11.79 -35.97
CA ILE A 209 21.23 -12.13 -37.08
C ILE A 209 21.80 -11.59 -38.40
N LYS A 210 22.22 -10.33 -38.46
CA LYS A 210 22.82 -9.73 -39.67
C LYS A 210 24.06 -10.50 -40.14
N GLN A 211 24.94 -10.93 -39.22
CA GLN A 211 26.11 -11.73 -39.57
C GLN A 211 25.73 -13.09 -40.16
N ILE A 212 24.71 -13.75 -39.60
CA ILE A 212 24.23 -15.04 -40.11
C ILE A 212 23.54 -14.85 -41.47
N ASP A 213 22.73 -13.81 -41.63
CA ASP A 213 22.01 -13.50 -42.87
C ASP A 213 22.97 -13.17 -44.02
N GLN A 214 24.04 -12.39 -43.74
CA GLN A 214 25.12 -12.14 -44.70
C GLN A 214 25.89 -13.40 -45.11
N ALA A 215 25.91 -14.43 -44.24
CA ALA A 215 26.55 -15.72 -44.50
C ALA A 215 25.57 -16.78 -45.03
N SER A 216 24.29 -16.44 -45.19
CA SER A 216 23.20 -17.35 -45.56
C SER A 216 22.87 -17.23 -47.05
N PHE A 217 22.47 -18.35 -47.68
CA PHE A 217 21.98 -18.36 -49.06
C PHE A 217 20.47 -18.04 -49.17
N SER A 218 19.81 -17.75 -48.06
CA SER A 218 18.37 -17.42 -47.99
C SER A 218 18.09 -16.38 -46.89
N GLU A 219 17.19 -15.44 -47.18
CA GLU A 219 16.78 -14.37 -46.27
C GLU A 219 16.17 -14.94 -44.97
N LEU A 220 16.83 -14.70 -43.85
CA LEU A 220 16.38 -15.16 -42.53
C LEU A 220 15.36 -14.20 -41.94
N LYS A 221 14.09 -14.62 -41.86
CA LYS A 221 13.08 -13.96 -41.00
C LYS A 221 13.38 -14.24 -39.54
N SER A 222 14.31 -13.50 -38.94
CA SER A 222 14.63 -13.62 -37.52
C SER A 222 14.11 -12.42 -36.73
N ILE A 223 13.41 -12.70 -35.63
CA ILE A 223 12.90 -11.70 -34.70
C ILE A 223 13.94 -11.56 -33.58
N PRO A 224 14.51 -10.37 -33.36
CA PRO A 224 15.43 -10.13 -32.25
C PRO A 224 14.80 -10.58 -30.93
N ARG A 225 15.55 -11.36 -30.13
CA ARG A 225 15.07 -11.81 -28.82
C ARG A 225 15.60 -10.89 -27.74
N SER A 226 14.69 -10.38 -26.93
CA SER A 226 15.04 -9.70 -25.69
C SER A 226 15.44 -10.71 -24.61
N ARG A 227 16.04 -10.23 -23.52
CA ARG A 227 16.44 -11.02 -22.36
C ARG A 227 15.28 -11.77 -21.73
N ASP A 228 15.38 -13.08 -21.62
CA ASP A 228 14.42 -13.96 -20.94
C ASP A 228 14.70 -14.13 -19.44
N ASP A 229 15.89 -13.70 -18.97
CA ASP A 229 16.28 -13.74 -17.56
C ASP A 229 15.62 -12.63 -16.71
N ILE A 230 14.82 -11.74 -17.30
CA ILE A 230 14.07 -10.69 -16.63
C ILE A 230 12.59 -10.89 -16.93
N GLU A 231 11.76 -10.89 -15.88
CA GLU A 231 10.30 -11.02 -16.02
C GLU A 231 9.60 -9.71 -15.64
N HIS A 232 10.04 -9.08 -14.56
CA HIS A 232 9.38 -7.89 -13.99
C HIS A 232 10.13 -6.61 -14.31
N VAL A 233 9.37 -5.58 -14.71
CA VAL A 233 9.80 -4.20 -14.83
C VAL A 233 9.01 -3.36 -13.83
N VAL A 234 9.70 -2.69 -12.90
CA VAL A 234 9.08 -1.81 -11.91
C VAL A 234 9.37 -0.34 -12.26
N LEU A 235 8.31 0.43 -12.45
CA LEU A 235 8.35 1.84 -12.80
C LEU A 235 8.19 2.71 -11.55
N PHE A 236 9.09 3.68 -11.39
CA PHE A 236 9.02 4.73 -10.36
C PHE A 236 8.89 6.11 -11.03
N PRO A 237 7.71 6.41 -11.62
CA PRO A 237 7.49 7.65 -12.37
C PRO A 237 7.52 8.90 -11.48
N GLN A 238 7.78 10.06 -12.10
CA GLN A 238 7.49 11.38 -11.52
C GLN A 238 6.16 11.94 -12.01
N GLU A 239 5.81 11.62 -13.26
CA GLU A 239 4.60 12.09 -13.95
C GLU A 239 3.89 10.90 -14.62
N VAL A 240 2.60 11.06 -14.91
CA VAL A 240 1.77 9.97 -15.48
C VAL A 240 2.28 9.56 -16.87
N ASP A 241 2.64 10.53 -17.71
CA ASP A 241 3.08 10.28 -19.10
C ASP A 241 4.36 9.44 -19.17
N GLU A 242 5.26 9.56 -18.19
CA GLU A 242 6.48 8.73 -18.11
C GLU A 242 6.15 7.23 -18.02
N ILE A 243 5.01 6.87 -17.41
CA ILE A 243 4.57 5.48 -17.31
C ILE A 243 4.32 4.92 -18.72
N TYR A 244 3.56 5.66 -19.53
CA TYR A 244 3.13 5.23 -20.85
C TYR A 244 4.28 5.24 -21.84
N GLU A 245 5.13 6.28 -21.79
CA GLU A 245 6.32 6.35 -22.63
C GLU A 245 7.26 5.16 -22.37
N ILE A 246 7.58 4.87 -21.11
CA ILE A 246 8.46 3.75 -20.77
C ILE A 246 7.79 2.42 -21.13
N ALA A 247 6.50 2.25 -20.83
CA ALA A 247 5.78 1.02 -21.15
C ALA A 247 5.71 0.77 -22.66
N SER A 248 5.38 1.79 -23.45
CA SER A 248 5.43 1.77 -24.92
C SER A 248 6.82 1.38 -25.41
N ASN A 249 7.87 2.06 -24.96
CA ASN A 249 9.24 1.76 -25.35
C ASN A 249 9.62 0.31 -25.04
N ILE A 250 9.18 -0.21 -23.89
CA ILE A 250 9.45 -1.60 -23.53
C ILE A 250 8.71 -2.56 -24.46
N ARG A 251 7.41 -2.34 -24.66
CA ARG A 251 6.55 -3.22 -25.47
C ARG A 251 7.00 -3.26 -26.93
N PHE A 252 7.33 -2.11 -27.52
CA PHE A 252 7.76 -2.00 -28.92
C PHE A 252 9.14 -2.60 -29.18
N ASN A 253 10.06 -2.57 -28.21
CA ASN A 253 11.45 -3.01 -28.42
C ASN A 253 11.76 -4.39 -27.85
N TYR A 254 10.97 -4.88 -26.88
CA TYR A 254 11.29 -6.10 -26.14
C TYR A 254 10.13 -7.11 -26.08
N GLY A 255 8.98 -6.78 -26.67
CA GLY A 255 7.84 -7.67 -26.76
C GLY A 255 6.94 -7.68 -25.52
N LEU A 256 5.90 -8.52 -25.61
CA LEU A 256 4.79 -8.53 -24.65
C LEU A 256 5.05 -9.39 -23.41
N GLY A 257 6.18 -10.09 -23.33
CA GLY A 257 6.48 -11.06 -22.27
C GLY A 257 6.79 -10.47 -20.90
N TYR A 258 7.15 -9.18 -20.82
CA TYR A 258 7.45 -8.54 -19.54
C TYR A 258 6.18 -8.14 -18.80
N GLU A 259 6.22 -8.30 -17.48
CA GLU A 259 5.24 -7.71 -16.60
C GLU A 259 5.70 -6.31 -16.20
N ILE A 260 4.92 -5.31 -16.58
CA ILE A 260 5.22 -3.90 -16.26
C ILE A 260 4.34 -3.51 -15.09
N SER A 261 4.95 -2.98 -14.05
CA SER A 261 4.25 -2.53 -12.86
C SER A 261 4.64 -1.10 -12.48
N THR A 262 3.71 -0.34 -11.90
CA THR A 262 3.95 1.05 -11.50
C THR A 262 3.36 1.36 -10.14
N LEU A 263 4.03 2.26 -9.41
CA LEU A 263 3.51 2.84 -8.17
C LEU A 263 2.96 4.22 -8.47
N THR A 264 1.77 4.50 -7.96
CA THR A 264 1.10 5.78 -8.23
C THR A 264 1.46 6.85 -7.21
N TYR A 265 2.01 6.50 -6.04
CA TYR A 265 2.27 7.49 -4.99
C TYR A 265 3.16 8.63 -5.52
N GLY A 266 2.73 9.88 -5.28
CA GLY A 266 3.41 11.08 -5.79
C GLY A 266 2.89 11.59 -7.13
N LEU A 267 2.15 10.79 -7.90
CA LEU A 267 1.46 11.26 -9.11
C LEU A 267 0.24 12.09 -8.76
N ALA A 268 0.07 13.22 -9.43
CA ALA A 268 -1.01 14.15 -9.16
C ALA A 268 -2.16 14.04 -10.19
N ASP A 269 -1.90 13.50 -11.37
CA ASP A 269 -2.86 13.52 -12.47
C ASP A 269 -3.65 12.22 -12.57
N SER A 270 -4.64 12.19 -13.47
CA SER A 270 -5.45 10.99 -13.66
C SER A 270 -4.70 9.95 -14.49
N LEU A 271 -4.88 8.67 -14.19
CA LEU A 271 -4.40 7.61 -15.07
C LEU A 271 -5.41 7.38 -16.20
N ASP A 272 -4.94 7.33 -17.44
CA ASP A 272 -5.71 6.85 -18.59
C ASP A 272 -5.87 5.34 -18.53
N THR A 273 -7.10 4.88 -18.37
CA THR A 273 -7.45 3.45 -18.30
C THR A 273 -7.15 2.71 -19.58
N ASN A 274 -7.26 3.36 -20.74
CA ASN A 274 -6.99 2.75 -22.02
C ASN A 274 -5.49 2.49 -22.16
N GLU A 275 -4.64 3.42 -21.75
CA GLU A 275 -3.18 3.23 -21.78
C GLU A 275 -2.73 2.13 -20.80
N ILE A 276 -3.29 2.12 -19.58
CA ILE A 276 -3.04 1.05 -18.61
C ILE A 276 -3.42 -0.32 -19.18
N ALA A 277 -4.60 -0.43 -19.80
CA ALA A 277 -5.08 -1.66 -20.40
C ALA A 277 -4.27 -2.07 -21.65
N LEU A 278 -3.98 -1.11 -22.54
CA LEU A 278 -3.24 -1.32 -23.79
C LEU A 278 -1.84 -1.89 -23.51
N HIS A 279 -1.18 -1.37 -22.48
CA HIS A 279 0.16 -1.81 -22.10
C HIS A 279 0.18 -2.92 -21.05
N ASN A 280 -0.99 -3.34 -20.56
CA ASN A 280 -1.16 -4.32 -19.48
C ASN A 280 -0.26 -3.99 -18.28
N ILE A 281 -0.45 -2.79 -17.72
CA ILE A 281 0.37 -2.28 -16.61
C ILE A 281 -0.31 -2.62 -15.29
N LEU A 282 0.41 -3.32 -14.41
CA LEU A 282 -0.04 -3.59 -13.05
C LEU A 282 0.12 -2.33 -12.19
N VAL A 283 -0.97 -1.86 -11.59
CA VAL A 283 -0.96 -0.60 -10.84
C VAL A 283 -1.05 -0.87 -9.35
N PHE A 284 0.02 -0.58 -8.61
CA PHE A 284 0.00 -0.57 -7.16
C PHE A 284 -0.69 0.71 -6.66
N GLY A 285 -1.84 0.57 -5.99
CA GLY A 285 -2.62 1.74 -5.60
C GLY A 285 -3.90 1.44 -4.82
N LEU A 286 -4.72 2.48 -4.71
CA LEU A 286 -6.09 2.38 -4.19
C LEU A 286 -6.96 1.56 -5.15
N ALA A 287 -8.11 1.08 -4.68
CA ALA A 287 -9.05 0.32 -5.48
C ALA A 287 -9.57 1.15 -6.67
N ASP A 288 -9.44 0.61 -7.88
CA ASP A 288 -9.93 1.18 -9.14
C ASP A 288 -11.46 1.41 -9.15
N LYS A 289 -12.23 0.62 -8.40
CA LYS A 289 -13.70 0.69 -8.28
C LYS A 289 -14.24 1.74 -7.30
N ASN A 290 -13.43 2.72 -6.88
CA ASN A 290 -13.90 3.80 -6.02
C ASN A 290 -14.71 4.86 -6.82
N ASN A 291 -15.49 5.70 -6.13
CA ASN A 291 -16.36 6.70 -6.75
C ASN A 291 -15.66 7.75 -7.63
N PHE A 292 -14.33 7.90 -7.51
CA PHE A 292 -13.52 8.85 -8.27
C PHE A 292 -12.52 8.16 -9.21
N GLY A 293 -12.57 6.82 -9.31
CA GLY A 293 -11.78 6.01 -10.22
C GLY A 293 -10.30 6.41 -10.22
N TYR A 294 -9.83 6.81 -11.40
CA TYR A 294 -8.43 7.16 -11.66
C TYR A 294 -8.10 8.65 -11.49
N ASP A 295 -9.01 9.50 -11.02
CA ASP A 295 -8.65 10.85 -10.55
C ASP A 295 -7.89 10.73 -9.22
N LEU A 296 -6.57 10.60 -9.31
CA LEU A 296 -5.73 10.17 -8.19
C LEU A 296 -5.85 11.10 -6.97
N ARG A 297 -5.99 12.42 -7.15
CA ARG A 297 -6.10 13.36 -6.02
C ARG A 297 -7.41 13.14 -5.26
N LYS A 298 -8.53 13.13 -5.99
CA LYS A 298 -9.87 12.95 -5.39
C LYS A 298 -10.01 11.55 -4.79
N ALA A 299 -9.61 10.52 -5.55
CA ALA A 299 -9.70 9.14 -5.15
C ALA A 299 -8.91 8.85 -3.87
N ARG A 300 -7.67 9.36 -3.75
CA ARG A 300 -6.86 9.16 -2.54
C ARG A 300 -7.46 9.81 -1.32
N SER A 301 -7.89 11.06 -1.45
CA SER A 301 -8.48 11.81 -0.35
C SER A 301 -9.77 11.13 0.12
N TYR A 302 -10.67 10.82 -0.81
CA TYR A 302 -11.92 10.12 -0.54
C TYR A 302 -11.69 8.73 0.07
N ALA A 303 -10.82 7.92 -0.53
CA ALA A 303 -10.55 6.56 -0.07
C ALA A 303 -9.89 6.56 1.31
N LEU A 304 -9.01 7.53 1.60
CA LEU A 304 -8.43 7.69 2.93
C LEU A 304 -9.49 8.04 3.97
N GLY A 305 -10.45 8.91 3.63
CA GLY A 305 -11.56 9.27 4.52
C GLY A 305 -12.49 8.09 4.80
N TYR A 306 -12.84 7.36 3.75
CA TYR A 306 -13.64 6.15 3.88
C TYR A 306 -12.97 5.14 4.80
N ASP A 307 -11.68 4.87 4.56
CA ASP A 307 -10.91 3.89 5.33
C ASP A 307 -10.64 4.36 6.76
N ALA A 308 -10.48 5.66 6.98
CA ALA A 308 -10.35 6.24 8.32
C ALA A 308 -11.57 5.93 9.20
N MET A 309 -12.79 6.15 8.67
CA MET A 309 -14.02 5.81 9.37
C MET A 309 -14.20 4.29 9.52
N LEU A 310 -13.88 3.52 8.49
CA LEU A 310 -13.93 2.06 8.52
C LEU A 310 -13.06 1.49 9.64
N LEU A 311 -11.83 2.00 9.77
CA LEU A 311 -10.86 1.56 10.76
C LEU A 311 -11.21 2.07 12.16
N ALA A 312 -11.68 3.31 12.29
CA ALA A 312 -12.17 3.84 13.57
C ALA A 312 -13.32 2.96 14.09
N TYR A 313 -14.30 2.67 13.23
CA TYR A 313 -15.42 1.78 13.55
C TYR A 313 -14.95 0.37 13.95
N ALA A 314 -14.01 -0.20 13.19
CA ALA A 314 -13.43 -1.52 13.49
C ALA A 314 -12.75 -1.53 14.87
N LYS A 315 -11.95 -0.50 15.16
CA LYS A 315 -11.21 -0.36 16.42
C LYS A 315 -12.12 -0.12 17.61
N SER A 316 -13.10 0.78 17.51
CA SER A 316 -14.10 1.01 18.57
C SER A 316 -14.91 -0.26 18.92
N ASN A 317 -14.98 -1.22 18.00
CA ASN A 317 -15.67 -2.51 18.21
C ASN A 317 -14.72 -3.69 18.52
N ASN A 318 -13.43 -3.43 18.74
CA ASN A 318 -12.41 -4.44 19.02
C ASN A 318 -12.25 -5.50 17.91
N PHE A 319 -12.44 -5.14 16.65
CA PHE A 319 -12.10 -6.00 15.52
C PHE A 319 -10.59 -6.07 15.28
N LEU A 320 -10.10 -7.28 15.06
CA LEU A 320 -8.73 -7.62 14.67
C LEU A 320 -8.74 -8.44 13.38
N GLY A 321 -7.60 -8.55 12.71
CA GLY A 321 -7.47 -9.26 11.44
C GLY A 321 -7.61 -8.34 10.23
N GLU A 322 -8.06 -8.90 9.10
CA GLU A 322 -8.05 -8.20 7.81
C GLU A 322 -9.27 -7.30 7.61
N VAL A 323 -9.03 -6.01 7.36
CA VAL A 323 -10.05 -5.03 6.96
C VAL A 323 -9.66 -4.47 5.60
N ARG A 324 -10.55 -4.59 4.62
CA ARG A 324 -10.38 -4.06 3.26
C ARG A 324 -11.17 -2.78 3.10
N GLY A 325 -10.48 -1.69 2.81
CA GLY A 325 -11.08 -0.40 2.44
C GLY A 325 -10.88 -0.07 0.96
N TYR A 326 -11.17 1.15 0.54
CA TYR A 326 -10.89 1.61 -0.81
C TYR A 326 -9.42 1.99 -1.01
N ASN A 327 -8.73 2.49 0.03
CA ASN A 327 -7.34 2.95 -0.10
C ASN A 327 -6.35 1.80 0.07
N ALA A 328 -6.60 0.85 0.98
CA ALA A 328 -5.72 -0.29 1.18
C ALA A 328 -6.40 -1.52 1.83
N ILE A 329 -5.65 -2.62 1.87
CA ILE A 329 -5.91 -3.78 2.74
C ILE A 329 -5.15 -3.54 4.04
N TYR A 330 -5.85 -3.58 5.16
CA TYR A 330 -5.32 -3.38 6.50
C TYR A 330 -5.31 -4.68 7.30
N ASN A 331 -4.25 -4.93 8.05
CA ASN A 331 -4.19 -5.96 9.08
C ASN A 331 -4.13 -5.29 10.45
N LEU A 332 -5.22 -5.41 11.20
CA LEU A 332 -5.40 -4.80 12.52
C LEU A 332 -4.93 -5.77 13.59
N THR A 333 -3.92 -5.37 14.36
CA THR A 333 -3.51 -6.06 15.59
C THR A 333 -3.88 -5.20 16.79
N SER A 334 -3.67 -5.72 18.02
CA SER A 334 -3.89 -4.95 19.24
C SER A 334 -2.96 -3.73 19.39
N THR A 335 -1.86 -3.68 18.62
CA THR A 335 -0.79 -2.68 18.77
C THR A 335 -0.43 -1.95 17.47
N ALA A 336 -0.91 -2.41 16.31
CA ALA A 336 -0.56 -1.82 15.03
C ALA A 336 -1.69 -1.91 14.01
N ILE A 337 -1.62 -1.04 13.00
CA ILE A 337 -2.38 -1.12 11.76
C ILE A 337 -1.34 -1.20 10.65
N ASN A 338 -1.19 -2.38 10.05
CA ASN A 338 -0.33 -2.56 8.89
C ASN A 338 -1.17 -2.49 7.62
N SER A 339 -0.65 -1.88 6.57
CA SER A 339 -1.37 -1.71 5.31
C SER A 339 -0.56 -2.23 4.12
N LYS A 340 -1.28 -2.65 3.09
CA LYS A 340 -0.77 -2.89 1.75
C LYS A 340 -1.79 -2.40 0.73
N SER A 341 -1.35 -1.68 -0.29
CA SER A 341 -2.21 -1.27 -1.40
C SER A 341 -2.67 -2.47 -2.24
N TYR A 342 -3.67 -2.23 -3.08
CA TYR A 342 -4.12 -3.19 -4.08
C TYR A 342 -3.16 -3.24 -5.26
N ILE A 343 -3.21 -4.37 -5.97
CA ILE A 343 -2.68 -4.51 -7.33
C ILE A 343 -3.90 -4.50 -8.25
N ASN A 344 -4.04 -3.43 -9.04
CA ASN A 344 -5.11 -3.28 -10.03
C ASN A 344 -4.62 -3.65 -11.42
#